data_AF-A0A7K1BA41-F1
#
_entry.id   AF-A0A7K1BA41-F1
#
_cell.length_a   1.000
_cell.length_b   1.000
_cell.length_c   1.000
_cell.angle_alpha   90.00
_cell.angle_beta   90.00
_cell.angle_gamma   90.00
#
_symmetry.space_group_name_H-M   'P 1'
#
loop_
_entity.id
_entity.type
_entity.pdbx_description
1 polymer ?
#
loop_
_entity_poly.entity_id
_entity_poly.type
_entity_poly.pdbx_seq_one_letter_code
_entity_poly.pdbx_strand_id
1 'polypeptide(L)'
;MTTIDNEVPAHLRGNGRPVTDEVTRDQLTVTGTLPAELDGRYVRNGANPIGGTSDHPFFGDGMVHGIRVCDGRAEWYRNRYVRTPFFSNPSLDILDPAVMMDVTASKANTHVVGHAGRILALEEGHVPYVLDGVLDTVGPIDFGGRLTGSFTAHPKICPATGELLAFGYAPFAPYLRYLRVSAEGELVQTEEITVGGPTMMHDFNVTEHHVVFMDLPAVFDLDRAIRGEMPIAWSDTYPARLGVMPRTGTDADVRWFDIDPCYVFHPMNSYEDGDTIVLDVARLPHIWRESMMDFPMPELWRWTIDLTSGRVREEQVDDQAAEFPRVPDALVGLKHRYGYMMAVPENASYDDPMSQVGAIYKYDRVRGTRTDITLGRGCIPGEPVFAPAEGGSAEDDGYLMTFVYDASTDTSRYMVFDASTMSSDPVASVDLPRIPFGFHGSWIPSSVVP
;
A
#
# COMPACT_ATOMS: atom_id res chain seq x y z
N MET A 1 24.30 -17.16 24.01
CA MET A 1 23.30 -16.31 24.69
C MET A 1 23.75 -14.88 24.54
N THR A 2 23.44 -14.31 23.39
CA THR A 2 23.65 -12.89 23.10
C THR A 2 22.61 -12.12 23.90
N THR A 3 23.05 -11.20 24.74
CA THR A 3 22.19 -10.24 25.44
C THR A 3 21.32 -9.52 24.42
N ILE A 4 20.00 -9.68 24.56
CA ILE A 4 19.01 -8.97 23.76
C ILE A 4 19.17 -7.48 24.07
N ASP A 5 19.48 -6.68 23.06
CA ASP A 5 19.55 -5.24 23.18
C ASP A 5 18.11 -4.70 23.20
N ASN A 6 17.54 -4.59 24.41
CA ASN A 6 16.17 -4.16 24.64
C ASN A 6 15.95 -2.66 24.39
N GLU A 7 16.97 -1.89 23.97
CA GLU A 7 16.85 -0.45 23.72
C GLU A 7 16.34 -0.10 22.31
N VAL A 8 16.56 -0.96 21.30
CA VAL A 8 16.11 -0.70 19.92
C VAL A 8 14.66 -1.19 19.73
N PRO A 9 13.72 -0.36 19.24
CA PRO A 9 12.35 -0.81 18.93
C PRO A 9 12.32 -2.00 17.96
N ALA A 10 11.38 -2.93 18.14
CA ALA A 10 11.34 -4.20 17.40
C ALA A 10 11.30 -4.01 15.87
N HIS A 11 10.55 -3.02 15.38
CA HIS A 11 10.44 -2.70 13.95
C HIS A 11 11.71 -2.13 13.33
N LEU A 12 12.71 -1.78 14.14
CA LEU A 12 14.03 -1.31 13.69
C LEU A 12 15.12 -2.37 13.84
N ARG A 13 14.76 -3.60 14.20
CA ARG A 13 15.69 -4.74 14.30
C ARG A 13 15.67 -5.58 13.01
N GLY A 14 16.67 -6.44 12.85
CA GLY A 14 16.78 -7.30 11.67
C GLY A 14 16.80 -6.49 10.37
N ASN A 15 15.92 -6.82 9.42
CA ASN A 15 15.80 -6.04 8.19
C ASN A 15 15.08 -4.69 8.36
N GLY A 16 14.40 -4.45 9.49
CA GLY A 16 13.78 -3.16 9.80
C GLY A 16 14.79 -2.05 10.11
N ARG A 17 16.08 -2.38 10.30
CA ARG A 17 17.15 -1.40 10.52
C ARG A 17 17.18 -0.38 9.37
N PRO A 18 17.28 0.93 9.66
CA PRO A 18 17.33 1.93 8.61
C PRO A 18 18.59 1.79 7.75
N VAL A 19 18.51 2.23 6.49
CA VAL A 19 19.66 2.48 5.62
C VAL A 19 19.82 3.97 5.42
N THR A 20 21.02 4.51 5.67
CA THR A 20 21.24 5.96 5.62
C THR A 20 21.84 6.44 4.31
N ASP A 21 22.50 5.55 3.57
CA ASP A 21 23.18 5.89 2.33
C ASP A 21 22.21 5.88 1.15
N GLU A 22 22.15 6.97 0.39
CA GLU A 22 21.52 7.01 -0.93
C GLU A 22 22.54 6.58 -1.99
N VAL A 23 22.21 5.55 -2.76
CA VAL A 23 23.09 4.96 -3.77
C VAL A 23 22.44 4.95 -5.15
N THR A 24 23.30 4.91 -6.17
CA THR A 24 22.93 4.55 -7.54
C THR A 24 23.83 3.41 -7.96
N ARG A 25 23.25 2.34 -8.50
CA ARG A 25 23.99 1.22 -9.11
C ARG A 25 23.51 1.05 -10.54
N ASP A 26 24.41 1.19 -11.50
CA ASP A 26 24.22 1.00 -12.94
C ASP A 26 24.79 -0.33 -13.44
N GLN A 27 25.66 -0.96 -12.64
CA GLN A 27 26.19 -2.29 -12.88
C GLN A 27 25.52 -3.28 -11.94
N LEU A 28 24.49 -3.96 -12.47
CA LEU A 28 23.68 -4.92 -11.73
C LEU A 28 23.92 -6.34 -12.22
N THR A 29 24.09 -7.28 -11.29
CA THR A 29 24.21 -8.70 -11.60
C THR A 29 22.82 -9.29 -11.77
N VAL A 30 22.55 -9.84 -12.96
CA VAL A 30 21.27 -10.48 -13.31
C VAL A 30 21.49 -11.99 -13.44
N THR A 31 20.62 -12.77 -12.78
CA THR A 31 20.51 -14.21 -12.97
C THR A 31 19.19 -14.51 -13.68
N GLY A 32 19.20 -15.43 -14.66
CA GLY A 32 18.04 -15.69 -15.52
C GLY A 32 17.97 -14.72 -16.70
N THR A 33 16.76 -14.38 -17.16
CA THR A 33 16.56 -13.45 -18.28
C THR A 33 15.38 -12.53 -17.98
N LEU A 34 15.65 -11.24 -17.78
CA LEU A 34 14.58 -10.26 -17.63
C LEU A 34 13.78 -10.19 -18.94
N PRO A 35 12.44 -10.23 -18.89
CA PRO A 35 11.62 -10.11 -20.09
C PRO A 35 11.92 -8.82 -20.87
N ALA A 36 12.14 -8.95 -22.18
CA ALA A 36 12.52 -7.81 -23.01
C ALA A 36 11.40 -6.77 -23.19
N GLU A 37 10.16 -7.22 -23.05
CA GLU A 37 8.94 -6.41 -23.12
C GLU A 37 8.68 -5.53 -21.89
N LEU A 38 9.36 -5.80 -20.76
CA LEU A 38 9.24 -4.93 -19.59
C LEU A 38 10.00 -3.62 -19.82
N ASP A 39 9.24 -2.55 -20.02
CA ASP A 39 9.75 -1.19 -20.14
C ASP A 39 9.11 -0.27 -19.09
N GLY A 40 9.80 -0.16 -17.95
CA GLY A 40 9.40 0.73 -16.87
C GLY A 40 10.29 0.60 -15.66
N ARG A 41 9.73 0.94 -14.50
CA ARG A 41 10.42 0.86 -13.21
C ARG A 41 9.52 0.30 -12.14
N TYR A 42 10.06 -0.63 -11.36
CA TYR A 42 9.46 -1.04 -10.10
C TYR A 42 9.96 -0.09 -9.02
N VAL A 43 9.06 0.58 -8.32
CA VAL A 43 9.39 1.51 -7.22
C VAL A 43 8.58 1.11 -6.00
N ARG A 44 9.23 1.03 -4.84
CA ARG A 44 8.58 0.76 -3.56
C ARG A 44 8.98 1.82 -2.55
N ASN A 45 8.00 2.26 -1.75
CA ASN A 45 8.19 3.20 -0.67
C ASN A 45 8.16 2.50 0.69
N GLY A 46 8.70 3.16 1.72
CA GLY A 46 8.65 2.65 3.07
C GLY A 46 9.22 3.64 4.07
N ALA A 47 8.87 3.41 5.34
CA ALA A 47 9.45 4.14 6.45
C ALA A 47 10.92 3.75 6.65
N ASN A 48 11.78 4.77 6.71
CA ASN A 48 13.19 4.63 6.98
C ASN A 48 13.65 5.88 7.76
N PRO A 49 13.67 5.86 9.10
CA PRO A 49 13.93 7.05 9.89
C PRO A 49 15.36 7.58 9.66
N ILE A 50 15.47 8.81 9.17
CA ILE A 50 16.77 9.43 8.88
C ILE A 50 17.60 9.65 10.14
N GLY A 51 16.93 9.90 11.28
CA GLY A 51 17.55 9.99 12.61
C GLY A 51 17.95 8.65 13.21
N GLY A 52 17.72 7.53 12.51
CA GLY A 52 18.04 6.18 12.95
C GLY A 52 17.00 5.53 13.86
N THR A 53 15.96 6.27 14.29
CA THR A 53 14.89 5.75 15.15
C THR A 53 13.52 6.37 14.86
N SER A 54 12.46 5.65 15.22
CA SER A 54 11.07 6.11 15.22
C SER A 54 10.27 5.36 16.29
N ASP A 55 9.27 6.02 16.88
CA ASP A 55 8.44 5.44 17.94
C ASP A 55 7.45 4.38 17.41
N HIS A 56 7.10 4.47 16.13
CA HIS A 56 6.19 3.56 15.44
C HIS A 56 6.72 3.23 14.03
N PRO A 57 6.44 2.03 13.47
CA PRO A 57 6.78 1.68 12.09
C PRO A 57 6.36 2.75 11.06
N PHE A 58 5.22 3.40 11.26
CA PHE A 58 4.66 4.38 10.31
C PHE A 58 5.28 5.78 10.39
N PHE A 59 6.10 6.06 11.42
CA PHE A 59 6.64 7.42 11.65
C PHE A 59 8.05 7.65 11.07
N GLY A 60 8.65 6.63 10.44
CA GLY A 60 9.93 6.80 9.73
C GLY A 60 9.77 7.62 8.45
N ASP A 61 10.84 8.26 8.00
CA ASP A 61 10.82 9.12 6.82
C ASP A 61 10.75 8.30 5.52
N GLY A 62 10.11 8.83 4.47
CA GLY A 62 9.96 8.13 3.21
C GLY A 62 11.28 7.92 2.48
N MET A 63 11.65 6.66 2.27
CA MET A 63 12.73 6.29 1.36
C MET A 63 12.21 5.37 0.26
N VAL A 64 12.27 5.86 -0.98
CA VAL A 64 11.92 5.08 -2.16
C VAL A 64 13.10 4.24 -2.60
N HIS A 65 12.82 3.01 -3.00
CA HIS A 65 13.75 2.10 -3.66
C HIS A 65 13.19 1.75 -5.02
N GLY A 66 13.97 1.93 -6.08
CA GLY A 66 13.52 1.62 -7.44
C GLY A 66 14.55 0.92 -8.29
N ILE A 67 14.05 0.12 -9.24
CA ILE A 67 14.84 -0.53 -10.29
C ILE A 67 14.20 -0.24 -11.65
N ARG A 68 15.02 0.20 -12.61
CA ARG A 68 14.62 0.41 -14.00
C ARG A 68 14.93 -0.83 -14.82
N VAL A 69 13.92 -1.33 -15.53
CA VAL A 69 14.05 -2.48 -16.44
C VAL A 69 13.62 -2.06 -17.84
N CYS A 70 14.50 -2.26 -18.83
CA CYS A 70 14.26 -1.94 -20.24
C CYS A 70 15.03 -2.91 -21.13
N ASP A 71 14.43 -3.39 -22.23
CA ASP A 71 15.06 -4.29 -23.21
C ASP A 71 15.77 -5.50 -22.58
N GLY A 72 15.19 -6.08 -21.52
CA GLY A 72 15.75 -7.23 -20.82
C GLY A 72 17.00 -6.92 -19.99
N ARG A 73 17.25 -5.64 -19.67
CA ARG A 73 18.33 -5.16 -18.81
C ARG A 73 17.78 -4.49 -17.57
N ALA A 74 18.43 -4.70 -16.43
CA ALA A 74 18.27 -3.82 -15.27
C ALA A 74 19.24 -2.65 -15.42
N GLU A 75 18.74 -1.47 -15.81
CA GLU A 75 19.57 -0.32 -16.15
C GLU A 75 20.14 0.38 -14.91
N TRP A 76 19.33 0.47 -13.85
CA TRP A 76 19.80 1.00 -12.57
C TRP A 76 18.93 0.54 -11.41
N TYR A 77 19.54 0.53 -10.23
CA TYR A 77 18.88 0.56 -8.93
C TYR A 77 19.24 1.86 -8.21
N ARG A 78 18.25 2.47 -7.53
CA ARG A 78 18.42 3.68 -6.73
C ARG A 78 17.58 3.61 -5.47
N ASN A 79 18.10 4.22 -4.41
CA ASN A 79 17.29 4.62 -3.27
C ASN A 79 17.42 6.12 -3.00
N ARG A 80 16.30 6.77 -2.71
CA ARG A 80 16.23 8.21 -2.44
C ARG A 80 15.31 8.48 -1.27
N TYR A 81 15.74 9.37 -0.37
CA TYR A 81 14.80 9.98 0.56
C TYR A 81 13.89 10.94 -0.19
N VAL A 82 12.61 10.91 0.14
CA VAL A 82 11.71 11.99 -0.27
C VAL A 82 12.09 13.23 0.53
N ARG A 83 12.41 14.33 -0.15
CA ARG A 83 12.91 15.57 0.47
C ARG A 83 11.77 16.38 1.08
N THR A 84 11.13 15.84 2.11
CA THR A 84 10.08 16.51 2.90
C THR A 84 10.71 17.42 3.98
N PRO A 85 9.93 18.22 4.74
CA PRO A 85 10.47 19.04 5.81
C PRO A 85 11.27 18.25 6.86
N PHE A 86 10.88 16.99 7.14
CA PHE A 86 11.60 16.09 8.06
C PHE A 86 12.99 15.71 7.56
N PHE A 87 13.20 15.65 6.24
CA PHE A 87 14.53 15.39 5.69
C PHE A 87 15.52 16.49 6.10
N SER A 88 15.07 17.75 6.08
CA SER A 88 15.90 18.91 6.43
C SER A 88 15.95 19.15 7.94
N ASN A 89 14.91 18.76 8.68
CA ASN A 89 14.84 18.86 10.13
C ASN A 89 14.29 17.58 10.76
N PRO A 90 15.14 16.56 11.00
CA PRO A 90 14.71 15.27 11.54
C PRO A 90 14.13 15.31 12.95
N SER A 91 14.33 16.41 13.69
CA SER A 91 13.78 16.57 15.04
C SER A 91 12.41 17.26 15.06
N LEU A 92 11.78 17.49 13.91
CA LEU A 92 10.37 17.90 13.88
C LEU A 92 9.51 16.79 14.51
N ASP A 93 8.69 17.18 15.47
CA ASP A 93 7.71 16.29 16.09
C ASP A 93 6.45 16.25 15.22
N ILE A 94 6.12 15.07 14.69
CA ILE A 94 4.93 14.85 13.88
C ILE A 94 3.62 15.09 14.67
N LEU A 95 3.68 15.01 16.00
CA LEU A 95 2.53 15.24 16.88
C LEU A 95 2.41 16.69 17.33
N ASP A 96 3.37 17.57 16.98
CA ASP A 96 3.23 19.00 17.24
C ASP A 96 2.04 19.57 16.45
N PRO A 97 1.09 20.28 17.08
CA PRO A 97 -0.08 20.81 16.39
C PRO A 97 0.23 21.70 15.18
N ALA A 98 1.34 22.44 15.18
CA ALA A 98 1.74 23.27 14.05
C ALA A 98 2.23 22.41 12.87
N VAL A 99 2.86 21.27 13.16
CA VAL A 99 3.32 20.30 12.16
C VAL A 99 2.13 19.50 11.61
N MET A 100 1.24 19.01 12.48
CA MET A 100 0.01 18.29 12.08
C MET A 100 -0.90 19.12 11.16
N MET A 101 -0.88 20.45 11.29
CA MET A 101 -1.69 21.36 10.47
C MET A 101 -0.96 21.84 9.21
N ASP A 102 0.34 21.59 9.08
CA ASP A 102 1.09 21.88 7.85
C ASP A 102 0.90 20.72 6.87
N VAL A 103 0.05 20.94 5.87
CA VAL A 103 -0.28 19.94 4.85
C VAL A 103 0.93 19.47 4.03
N THR A 104 2.08 20.16 4.10
CA THR A 104 3.33 19.77 3.44
C THR A 104 4.28 18.99 4.36
N ALA A 105 4.01 18.92 5.66
CA ALA A 105 4.77 18.11 6.61
C ALA A 105 4.44 16.62 6.49
N SER A 106 4.54 16.08 5.28
CA SER A 106 4.36 14.66 5.02
C SER A 106 5.60 13.85 5.36
N LYS A 107 5.40 12.61 5.82
CA LYS A 107 6.46 11.60 5.83
C LYS A 107 6.68 10.98 4.44
N ALA A 108 5.66 11.05 3.56
CA ALA A 108 5.67 10.55 2.19
C ALA A 108 6.28 9.14 2.05
N ASN A 109 5.89 8.23 2.96
CA ASN A 109 6.56 6.95 3.17
C ASN A 109 5.69 5.72 2.83
N THR A 110 4.38 5.88 2.60
CA THR A 110 3.44 4.76 2.54
C THR A 110 3.42 4.11 1.16
N HIS A 111 3.22 4.88 0.09
CA HIS A 111 3.07 4.33 -1.27
C HIS A 111 3.72 5.23 -2.31
N VAL A 112 3.89 4.69 -3.52
CA VAL A 112 4.34 5.36 -4.73
C VAL A 112 3.49 4.91 -5.90
N VAL A 113 2.95 5.84 -6.68
CA VAL A 113 2.15 5.55 -7.89
C VAL A 113 2.57 6.43 -9.06
N GLY A 114 2.43 5.93 -10.29
CA GLY A 114 2.61 6.72 -11.51
C GLY A 114 1.28 7.26 -12.02
N HIS A 115 1.17 8.56 -12.26
CA HIS A 115 -0.04 9.17 -12.82
C HIS A 115 0.29 10.48 -13.53
N ALA A 116 -0.32 10.69 -14.71
CA ALA A 116 -0.19 11.94 -15.48
C ALA A 116 1.26 12.45 -15.66
N GLY A 117 2.20 11.57 -16.00
CA GLY A 117 3.62 11.95 -16.20
C GLY A 117 4.41 12.21 -14.92
N ARG A 118 3.87 11.88 -13.75
CA ARG A 118 4.48 12.11 -12.43
C ARG A 118 4.56 10.81 -11.64
N ILE A 119 5.55 10.69 -10.77
CA ILE A 119 5.51 9.73 -9.66
C ILE A 119 5.03 10.47 -8.43
N LEU A 120 4.01 9.96 -7.74
CA LEU A 120 3.52 10.50 -6.49
C LEU A 120 3.99 9.61 -5.35
N ALA A 121 4.76 10.14 -4.41
CA ALA A 121 5.02 9.55 -3.11
C ALA A 121 3.95 10.02 -2.13
N LEU A 122 3.32 9.07 -1.43
CA LEU A 122 2.07 9.28 -0.72
C LEU A 122 2.19 8.87 0.75
N GLU A 123 1.48 9.60 1.61
CA GLU A 123 1.20 9.27 3.00
C GLU A 123 -0.14 9.93 3.38
N GLU A 124 -0.92 9.26 4.23
CA GLU A 124 -2.37 9.49 4.35
C GLU A 124 -2.80 10.78 5.10
N GLY A 125 -1.88 11.46 5.79
CA GLY A 125 -2.17 12.69 6.53
C GLY A 125 -1.97 14.00 5.75
N HIS A 126 -1.30 13.98 4.60
CA HIS A 126 -0.74 15.20 3.98
C HIS A 126 -0.91 15.21 2.45
N VAL A 127 -0.39 16.25 1.78
CA VAL A 127 -0.38 16.30 0.31
C VAL A 127 0.69 15.36 -0.27
N PRO A 128 0.48 14.83 -1.50
CA PRO A 128 1.49 14.03 -2.19
C PRO A 128 2.76 14.81 -2.48
N TYR A 129 3.88 14.09 -2.57
CA TYR A 129 5.15 14.60 -3.08
C TYR A 129 5.44 14.04 -4.48
N VAL A 130 5.82 14.90 -5.42
CA VAL A 130 6.20 14.50 -6.77
C VAL A 130 7.67 14.09 -6.79
N LEU A 131 7.95 12.94 -7.39
CA LEU A 131 9.29 12.50 -7.77
C LEU A 131 9.41 12.48 -9.30
N ASP A 132 10.62 12.72 -9.80
CA ASP A 132 10.94 12.62 -11.22
C ASP A 132 11.27 11.17 -11.65
N GLY A 133 11.58 10.97 -12.93
CA GLY A 133 11.89 9.65 -13.49
C GLY A 133 13.16 8.98 -12.92
N VAL A 134 14.01 9.74 -12.23
CA VAL A 134 15.22 9.25 -11.56
C VAL A 134 15.08 9.17 -10.03
N LEU A 135 13.86 9.41 -9.53
CA LEU A 135 13.43 9.38 -8.13
C LEU A 135 13.89 10.58 -7.29
N ASP A 136 14.36 11.66 -7.91
CA ASP A 136 14.66 12.88 -7.17
C ASP A 136 13.36 13.63 -6.86
N THR A 137 13.31 14.27 -5.68
CA THR A 137 12.10 14.98 -5.23
C THR A 137 11.95 16.31 -5.96
N VAL A 138 10.80 16.50 -6.59
CA VAL A 138 10.39 17.77 -7.20
C VAL A 138 9.73 18.68 -6.17
N GLY A 139 8.88 18.13 -5.31
CA GLY A 139 8.21 18.87 -4.23
C GLY A 139 6.75 18.44 -4.00
N PRO A 140 6.05 19.04 -3.03
CA PRO A 140 4.63 18.76 -2.78
C PRO A 140 3.76 19.22 -3.96
N ILE A 141 2.59 18.58 -4.14
CA ILE A 141 1.60 18.96 -5.16
C ILE A 141 0.22 19.18 -4.53
N ASP A 142 -0.40 20.31 -4.88
CA ASP A 142 -1.73 20.72 -4.42
C ASP A 142 -2.78 20.76 -5.56
N PHE A 143 -2.41 20.20 -6.72
CA PHE A 143 -3.25 20.16 -7.93
C PHE A 143 -3.75 21.55 -8.37
N GLY A 144 -2.86 22.55 -8.36
CA GLY A 144 -3.19 23.91 -8.77
C GLY A 144 -3.97 24.66 -7.68
N GLY A 145 -3.64 24.40 -6.42
CA GLY A 145 -4.29 24.96 -5.23
C GLY A 145 -5.68 24.40 -4.94
N ARG A 146 -6.09 23.30 -5.59
CA ARG A 146 -7.42 22.69 -5.40
C ARG A 146 -7.46 21.69 -4.25
N LEU A 147 -6.33 21.06 -3.91
CA LEU A 147 -6.21 20.18 -2.76
C LEU A 147 -5.85 21.01 -1.52
N THR A 148 -6.74 21.00 -0.53
CA THR A 148 -6.61 21.82 0.69
C THR A 148 -6.36 21.01 1.97
N GLY A 149 -6.07 19.72 1.85
CA GLY A 149 -5.72 18.87 3.00
C GLY A 149 -5.13 17.54 2.56
N SER A 150 -5.26 16.52 3.40
CA SER A 150 -4.78 15.16 3.18
C SER A 150 -5.22 14.53 1.85
N PHE A 151 -4.38 13.63 1.35
CA PHE A 151 -4.61 12.77 0.20
C PHE A 151 -4.22 11.34 0.59
N THR A 152 -5.05 10.36 0.27
CA THR A 152 -4.84 8.96 0.64
C THR A 152 -3.53 8.41 0.07
N ALA A 153 -2.91 7.50 0.81
CA ALA A 153 -1.82 6.67 0.28
C ALA A 153 -2.28 5.60 -0.72
N HIS A 154 -3.59 5.37 -0.82
CA HIS A 154 -4.17 4.30 -1.61
C HIS A 154 -5.14 4.77 -2.69
N PRO A 155 -4.73 5.69 -3.58
CA PRO A 155 -5.57 6.05 -4.69
C PRO A 155 -5.65 4.87 -5.67
N LYS A 156 -6.76 4.78 -6.41
CA LYS A 156 -6.99 3.74 -7.41
C LYS A 156 -7.08 4.37 -8.79
N ILE A 157 -6.31 3.88 -9.75
CA ILE A 157 -6.37 4.33 -11.14
C ILE A 157 -7.45 3.52 -11.85
N CYS A 158 -8.44 4.19 -12.43
CA CYS A 158 -9.44 3.50 -13.24
C CYS A 158 -8.80 3.04 -14.56
N PRO A 159 -8.78 1.73 -14.88
CA PRO A 159 -8.14 1.24 -16.09
C PRO A 159 -8.85 1.67 -17.38
N ALA A 160 -10.13 2.05 -17.30
CA ALA A 160 -10.92 2.51 -18.45
C ALA A 160 -10.76 4.00 -18.76
N THR A 161 -10.67 4.84 -17.73
CA THR A 161 -10.66 6.32 -17.89
C THR A 161 -9.30 6.95 -17.62
N GLY A 162 -8.40 6.26 -16.93
CA GLY A 162 -7.12 6.83 -16.44
C GLY A 162 -7.28 7.80 -15.26
N GLU A 163 -8.50 8.01 -14.77
CA GLU A 163 -8.76 8.84 -13.59
C GLU A 163 -8.14 8.21 -12.35
N LEU A 164 -7.55 9.04 -11.49
CA LEU A 164 -7.06 8.66 -10.18
C LEU A 164 -8.15 9.00 -9.15
N LEU A 165 -8.77 7.96 -8.61
CA LEU A 165 -9.79 8.04 -7.58
C LEU A 165 -9.08 8.01 -6.22
N ALA A 166 -9.42 8.96 -5.35
CA ALA A 166 -8.75 9.16 -4.08
C ALA A 166 -9.74 9.67 -3.03
N PHE A 167 -9.25 9.83 -1.81
CA PHE A 167 -9.94 10.52 -0.74
C PHE A 167 -8.92 11.18 0.19
N GLY A 168 -9.37 11.91 1.18
CA GLY A 168 -8.54 12.36 2.31
C GLY A 168 -9.38 12.39 3.57
N TYR A 169 -8.84 11.89 4.68
CA TYR A 169 -9.49 11.97 5.99
C TYR A 169 -8.72 12.90 6.93
N ALA A 170 -9.36 13.39 7.99
CA ALA A 170 -8.76 14.33 8.93
C ALA A 170 -9.25 14.10 10.37
N PRO A 171 -8.45 14.48 11.38
CA PRO A 171 -8.87 14.44 12.79
C PRO A 171 -9.94 15.51 13.14
N PHE A 172 -10.18 16.46 12.24
CA PHE A 172 -11.15 17.55 12.40
C PHE A 172 -12.11 17.59 11.20
N ALA A 173 -13.31 18.14 11.41
CA ALA A 173 -14.29 18.27 10.34
C ALA A 173 -13.81 19.27 9.25
N PRO A 174 -14.07 18.98 7.94
CA PRO A 174 -14.71 17.78 7.41
C PRO A 174 -13.81 16.54 7.55
N TYR A 175 -14.36 15.46 8.12
CA TYR A 175 -13.58 14.27 8.49
C TYR A 175 -13.18 13.41 7.28
N LEU A 176 -13.96 13.46 6.19
CA LEU A 176 -13.72 12.68 4.98
C LEU A 176 -14.04 13.53 3.75
N ARG A 177 -13.17 13.47 2.74
CA ARG A 177 -13.37 14.08 1.43
C ARG A 177 -13.08 13.06 0.35
N TYR A 178 -13.98 12.89 -0.60
CA TYR A 178 -13.72 12.17 -1.84
C TYR A 178 -13.05 13.08 -2.87
N LEU A 179 -12.08 12.54 -3.59
CA LEU A 179 -11.27 13.26 -4.57
C LEU A 179 -11.22 12.48 -5.88
N ARG A 180 -11.37 13.18 -7.02
CA ARG A 180 -11.16 12.58 -8.35
C ARG A 180 -10.25 13.46 -9.18
N VAL A 181 -9.14 12.88 -9.62
CA VAL A 181 -8.16 13.53 -10.50
C VAL A 181 -8.30 12.95 -11.91
N SER A 182 -8.36 13.79 -12.94
CA SER A 182 -8.47 13.35 -14.34
C SER A 182 -7.21 12.60 -14.79
N ALA A 183 -7.26 11.92 -15.94
CA ALA A 183 -6.10 11.25 -16.53
C ALA A 183 -4.92 12.19 -16.82
N GLU A 184 -5.20 13.48 -17.02
CA GLU A 184 -4.22 14.54 -17.26
C GLU A 184 -3.65 15.14 -15.97
N GLY A 185 -4.12 14.69 -14.80
CA GLY A 185 -3.58 15.11 -13.50
C GLY A 185 -4.24 16.36 -12.92
N GLU A 186 -5.47 16.70 -13.33
CA GLU A 186 -6.24 17.82 -12.78
C GLU A 186 -7.24 17.33 -11.73
N LEU A 187 -7.28 17.95 -10.54
CA LEU A 187 -8.30 17.62 -9.53
C LEU A 187 -9.67 18.17 -9.98
N VAL A 188 -10.54 17.28 -10.45
CA VAL A 188 -11.83 17.60 -11.09
C VAL A 188 -13.03 17.50 -10.16
N GLN A 189 -12.89 16.82 -9.02
CA GLN A 189 -13.95 16.72 -8.01
C GLN A 189 -13.35 16.65 -6.61
N THR A 190 -13.95 17.41 -5.70
CA THR A 190 -13.76 17.33 -4.25
C THR A 190 -15.15 17.34 -3.63
N GLU A 191 -15.49 16.30 -2.87
CA GLU A 191 -16.79 16.17 -2.21
C GLU A 191 -16.56 15.86 -0.72
N GLU A 192 -17.14 16.64 0.18
CA GLU A 192 -17.12 16.33 1.62
C GLU A 192 -18.14 15.24 1.91
N ILE A 193 -17.73 14.16 2.57
CA ILE A 193 -18.60 13.03 2.89
C ILE A 193 -18.93 13.03 4.38
N THR A 194 -20.22 12.98 4.69
CA THR A 194 -20.72 13.00 6.06
C THR A 194 -20.49 11.66 6.75
N VAL A 195 -19.59 11.64 7.73
CA VAL A 195 -19.30 10.48 8.60
C VAL A 195 -19.49 10.84 10.08
N GLY A 196 -19.60 9.81 10.93
CA GLY A 196 -19.94 9.98 12.35
C GLY A 196 -18.82 10.58 13.21
N GLY A 197 -17.56 10.50 12.76
CA GLY A 197 -16.42 11.02 13.49
C GLY A 197 -15.09 10.89 12.74
N PRO A 198 -13.98 11.26 13.40
CA PRO A 198 -12.64 11.23 12.82
C PRO A 198 -12.06 9.81 12.82
N THR A 199 -12.60 8.92 11.99
CA THR A 199 -12.02 7.59 11.81
C THR A 199 -10.81 7.62 10.89
N MET A 200 -9.82 6.79 11.20
CA MET A 200 -8.76 6.43 10.28
C MET A 200 -9.34 5.59 9.15
N MET A 201 -9.27 6.12 7.94
CA MET A 201 -9.68 5.42 6.74
C MET A 201 -8.42 5.22 5.90
N HIS A 202 -7.78 4.05 6.02
CA HIS A 202 -6.49 3.81 5.38
C HIS A 202 -6.63 3.65 3.86
N ASP A 203 -7.58 2.82 3.43
CA ASP A 203 -7.87 2.54 2.03
C ASP A 203 -9.38 2.63 1.78
N PHE A 204 -9.78 2.54 0.52
CA PHE A 204 -11.15 2.53 0.05
C PHE A 204 -11.27 1.64 -1.20
N ASN A 205 -12.49 1.38 -1.64
CA ASN A 205 -12.76 0.49 -2.76
C ASN A 205 -13.33 1.27 -3.94
N VAL A 206 -13.03 0.81 -5.15
CA VAL A 206 -13.59 1.36 -6.38
C VAL A 206 -14.14 0.22 -7.21
N THR A 207 -15.28 0.42 -7.83
CA THR A 207 -15.91 -0.47 -8.83
C THR A 207 -16.15 0.34 -10.10
N GLU A 208 -16.48 -0.25 -11.25
CA GLU A 208 -16.70 0.49 -12.51
C GLU A 208 -17.48 1.82 -12.35
N HIS A 209 -18.55 1.84 -11.55
CA HIS A 209 -19.40 3.03 -11.38
C HIS A 209 -19.41 3.63 -9.98
N HIS A 210 -18.92 2.93 -8.95
CA HIS A 210 -19.01 3.37 -7.56
C HIS A 210 -17.65 3.46 -6.85
N VAL A 211 -17.61 4.24 -5.78
CA VAL A 211 -16.61 4.15 -4.72
C VAL A 211 -17.28 3.61 -3.45
N VAL A 212 -16.51 2.91 -2.61
CA VAL A 212 -16.99 2.41 -1.32
C VAL A 212 -16.02 2.84 -0.22
N PHE A 213 -16.51 3.69 0.69
CA PHE A 213 -15.79 4.13 1.89
C PHE A 213 -15.91 3.10 3.00
N MET A 214 -14.86 2.92 3.79
CA MET A 214 -14.83 1.99 4.92
C MET A 214 -14.81 2.79 6.24
N ASP A 215 -15.99 3.09 6.78
CA ASP A 215 -16.17 3.81 8.05
C ASP A 215 -16.05 2.80 9.21
N LEU A 216 -14.80 2.55 9.63
CA LEU A 216 -14.41 1.49 10.57
C LEU A 216 -14.03 2.05 11.96
N PRO A 217 -14.00 1.25 13.03
CA PRO A 217 -13.88 1.75 14.41
C PRO A 217 -12.43 1.99 14.88
N ALA A 218 -11.55 2.55 14.03
CA ALA A 218 -10.24 3.06 14.42
C ALA A 218 -10.29 4.59 14.50
N VAL A 219 -10.59 5.14 15.67
CA VAL A 219 -11.00 6.54 15.82
C VAL A 219 -9.89 7.39 16.40
N PHE A 220 -9.74 8.62 15.90
CA PHE A 220 -8.82 9.61 16.45
C PHE A 220 -9.24 10.03 17.87
N ASP A 221 -8.29 10.04 18.79
CA ASP A 221 -8.44 10.42 20.19
C ASP A 221 -7.50 11.60 20.51
N LEU A 222 -8.10 12.77 20.70
CA LEU A 222 -7.37 14.00 21.00
C LEU A 222 -6.65 13.95 22.35
N ASP A 223 -7.22 13.29 23.36
CA ASP A 223 -6.59 13.20 24.68
C ASP A 223 -5.33 12.34 24.60
N ARG A 224 -5.31 11.31 23.76
CA ARG A 224 -4.10 10.52 23.45
C ARG A 224 -3.06 11.35 22.71
N ALA A 225 -3.46 12.11 21.69
CA ALA A 225 -2.56 13.01 20.96
C ALA A 225 -1.87 14.02 21.90
N ILE A 226 -2.62 14.64 22.82
CA ILE A 226 -2.09 15.59 23.81
C ILE A 226 -1.07 14.93 24.76
N ARG A 227 -1.22 13.62 25.03
CA ARG A 227 -0.26 12.85 25.84
C ARG A 227 0.96 12.34 25.05
N GLY A 228 1.04 12.61 23.74
CA GLY A 228 2.09 12.09 22.88
C GLY A 228 1.97 10.59 22.61
N GLU A 229 0.79 10.00 22.80
CA GLU A 229 0.50 8.60 22.48
C GLU A 229 0.05 8.48 21.01
N MET A 230 0.00 7.24 20.48
CA MET A 230 -0.63 6.98 19.19
C MET A 230 -2.05 7.55 19.17
N PRO A 231 -2.37 8.51 18.30
CA PRO A 231 -3.60 9.30 18.44
C PRO A 231 -4.82 8.60 17.84
N ILE A 232 -4.72 7.32 17.48
CA ILE A 232 -5.82 6.51 16.93
C ILE A 232 -5.95 5.24 17.77
N ALA A 233 -7.18 4.90 18.18
CA ALA A 233 -7.49 3.72 18.98
C ALA A 233 -8.73 2.99 18.45
N TRP A 234 -8.83 1.70 18.76
CA TRP A 234 -10.09 0.97 18.57
C TRP A 234 -11.21 1.56 19.43
N SER A 235 -12.43 1.66 18.88
CA SER A 235 -13.63 2.02 19.63
C SER A 235 -14.71 0.94 19.51
N ASP A 236 -14.99 0.26 20.62
CA ASP A 236 -16.07 -0.75 20.70
C ASP A 236 -17.49 -0.17 20.56
N THR A 237 -17.61 1.16 20.51
CA THR A 237 -18.90 1.87 20.41
C THR A 237 -19.08 2.61 19.10
N TYR A 238 -18.02 2.74 18.28
CA TYR A 238 -18.11 3.35 16.97
C TYR A 238 -18.66 2.32 15.96
N PRO A 239 -19.60 2.70 15.08
CA PRO A 239 -20.18 1.76 14.12
C PRO A 239 -19.17 1.32 13.05
N ALA A 240 -19.39 0.16 12.45
CA ALA A 240 -18.64 -0.28 11.27
C ALA A 240 -19.58 -0.35 10.06
N ARG A 241 -19.29 0.42 9.02
CA ARG A 241 -20.20 0.60 7.86
C ARG A 241 -19.44 0.79 6.56
N LEU A 242 -20.08 0.40 5.46
CA LEU A 242 -19.61 0.62 4.09
C LEU A 242 -20.48 1.69 3.41
N GLY A 243 -19.86 2.75 2.91
CA GLY A 243 -20.56 3.86 2.24
C GLY A 243 -20.40 3.77 0.73
N VAL A 244 -21.43 3.36 0.00
CA VAL A 244 -21.43 3.24 -1.46
C VAL A 244 -21.91 4.55 -2.09
N MET A 245 -21.12 5.11 -3.00
CA MET A 245 -21.43 6.34 -3.71
C MET A 245 -21.09 6.20 -5.20
N PRO A 246 -21.93 6.68 -6.13
CA PRO A 246 -21.52 6.82 -7.53
C PRO A 246 -20.26 7.67 -7.65
N ARG A 247 -19.29 7.28 -8.51
CA ARG A 247 -18.00 7.99 -8.66
C ARG A 247 -18.12 9.48 -9.00
N THR A 248 -19.24 9.88 -9.61
CA THR A 248 -19.56 11.26 -10.01
C THR A 248 -20.66 11.88 -9.15
N GLY A 249 -21.11 11.18 -8.10
CA GLY A 249 -22.15 11.62 -7.18
C GLY A 249 -21.64 12.60 -6.12
N THR A 250 -22.52 12.91 -5.19
CA THR A 250 -22.30 13.81 -4.04
C THR A 250 -22.57 13.07 -2.73
N ASP A 251 -22.32 13.70 -1.57
CA ASP A 251 -22.64 13.13 -0.25
C ASP A 251 -24.10 12.65 -0.13
N ALA A 252 -25.02 13.36 -0.79
CA ALA A 252 -26.45 13.01 -0.79
C ALA A 252 -26.75 11.65 -1.47
N ASP A 253 -25.84 11.15 -2.30
CA ASP A 253 -25.96 9.88 -3.00
C ASP A 253 -25.37 8.70 -2.22
N VAL A 254 -24.72 8.95 -1.08
CA VAL A 254 -24.07 7.91 -0.27
C VAL A 254 -25.11 7.02 0.39
N ARG A 255 -24.97 5.72 0.20
CA ARG A 255 -25.75 4.69 0.87
C ARG A 255 -24.87 3.92 1.84
N TRP A 256 -25.23 3.95 3.12
CA TRP A 256 -24.50 3.25 4.18
C TRP A 256 -25.07 1.86 4.44
N PHE A 257 -24.19 0.87 4.57
CA PHE A 257 -24.52 -0.52 4.86
C PHE A 257 -23.74 -0.97 6.09
N ASP A 258 -24.44 -1.47 7.11
CA ASP A 258 -23.81 -1.93 8.34
C ASP A 258 -23.09 -3.27 8.13
N ILE A 259 -21.93 -3.44 8.78
CA ILE A 259 -21.14 -4.67 8.82
C ILE A 259 -20.74 -5.00 10.26
N ASP A 260 -20.21 -6.21 10.50
CA ASP A 260 -19.65 -6.54 11.80
C ASP A 260 -18.33 -5.75 12.04
N PRO A 261 -18.08 -5.23 13.26
CA PRO A 261 -16.85 -4.50 13.56
C PRO A 261 -15.59 -5.28 13.19
N CYS A 262 -14.74 -4.62 12.41
CA CYS A 262 -13.44 -5.13 11.95
C CYS A 262 -12.56 -3.96 11.49
N TYR A 263 -11.32 -4.25 11.12
CA TYR A 263 -10.48 -3.30 10.40
C TYR A 263 -9.98 -3.92 9.10
N VAL A 264 -9.81 -3.08 8.07
CA VAL A 264 -9.19 -3.46 6.80
C VAL A 264 -8.15 -2.41 6.49
N PHE A 265 -6.88 -2.82 6.44
CA PHE A 265 -5.85 -1.97 5.86
C PHE A 265 -6.02 -1.98 4.34
N HIS A 266 -6.05 -3.15 3.71
CA HIS A 266 -6.05 -3.22 2.25
C HIS A 266 -7.16 -4.13 1.68
N PRO A 267 -7.98 -3.61 0.75
CA PRO A 267 -8.76 -4.42 -0.16
C PRO A 267 -7.88 -4.98 -1.28
N MET A 268 -8.19 -6.19 -1.71
CA MET A 268 -7.66 -6.81 -2.92
C MET A 268 -8.21 -6.14 -4.17
N ASN A 269 -9.55 -6.11 -4.27
CA ASN A 269 -10.29 -5.48 -5.35
C ASN A 269 -11.79 -5.43 -5.00
N SER A 270 -12.55 -4.67 -5.78
CA SER A 270 -14.00 -4.70 -5.73
C SER A 270 -14.63 -4.55 -7.11
N TYR A 271 -15.82 -5.09 -7.31
CA TYR A 271 -16.52 -4.99 -8.60
C TYR A 271 -18.03 -5.13 -8.44
N GLU A 272 -18.76 -4.69 -9.47
CA GLU A 272 -20.20 -4.85 -9.59
C GLU A 272 -20.55 -6.22 -10.20
N ASP A 273 -21.54 -6.91 -9.64
CA ASP A 273 -22.10 -8.15 -10.19
C ASP A 273 -23.63 -8.09 -10.09
N GLY A 274 -24.27 -7.54 -11.13
CA GLY A 274 -25.70 -7.24 -11.13
C GLY A 274 -26.06 -6.18 -10.08
N ASP A 275 -27.02 -6.50 -9.22
CA ASP A 275 -27.46 -5.62 -8.12
C ASP A 275 -26.59 -5.76 -6.85
N THR A 276 -25.37 -6.27 -6.98
CA THR A 276 -24.45 -6.47 -5.87
C THR A 276 -23.08 -5.84 -6.14
N ILE A 277 -22.40 -5.46 -5.06
CA ILE A 277 -20.99 -5.08 -5.09
C ILE A 277 -20.20 -6.10 -4.28
N VAL A 278 -19.19 -6.71 -4.90
CA VAL A 278 -18.30 -7.68 -4.27
C VAL A 278 -16.99 -6.98 -3.90
N LEU A 279 -16.50 -7.19 -2.67
CA LEU A 279 -15.22 -6.70 -2.19
C LEU A 279 -14.43 -7.89 -1.66
N ASP A 280 -13.16 -8.01 -2.03
CA ASP A 280 -12.23 -8.93 -1.41
C ASP A 280 -11.24 -8.13 -0.56
N VAL A 281 -11.08 -8.46 0.72
CA VAL A 281 -10.35 -7.65 1.70
C VAL A 281 -9.47 -8.48 2.62
N ALA A 282 -8.32 -7.93 3.03
CA ALA A 282 -7.51 -8.45 4.12
C ALA A 282 -8.09 -7.92 5.45
N ARG A 283 -8.91 -8.74 6.11
CA ARG A 283 -9.69 -8.34 7.29
C ARG A 283 -8.94 -8.70 8.57
N LEU A 284 -8.88 -7.74 9.49
CA LEU A 284 -8.45 -7.92 10.87
C LEU A 284 -9.69 -7.79 11.79
N PRO A 285 -9.78 -8.56 12.88
CA PRO A 285 -10.87 -8.40 13.85
C PRO A 285 -10.84 -7.05 14.58
N HIS A 286 -9.65 -6.49 14.82
CA HIS A 286 -9.45 -5.17 15.41
C HIS A 286 -8.02 -4.66 15.14
N ILE A 287 -7.73 -3.40 15.48
CA ILE A 287 -6.37 -2.84 15.54
C ILE A 287 -6.24 -1.91 16.74
N TRP A 288 -5.05 -1.82 17.36
CA TRP A 288 -4.77 -0.86 18.44
C TRP A 288 -5.80 -0.81 19.56
N ARG A 289 -6.35 -1.98 19.92
CA ARG A 289 -7.36 -2.08 20.97
C ARG A 289 -6.71 -2.13 22.35
N GLU A 290 -5.63 -2.88 22.48
CA GLU A 290 -4.89 -3.01 23.74
C GLU A 290 -3.59 -2.18 23.77
N SER A 291 -2.87 -2.06 22.64
CA SER A 291 -1.61 -1.31 22.54
C SER A 291 -1.28 -0.89 21.10
N MET A 292 -0.27 -0.04 20.91
CA MET A 292 0.18 0.36 19.55
C MET A 292 0.74 -0.80 18.71
N MET A 293 1.05 -1.95 19.33
CA MET A 293 1.53 -3.15 18.65
C MET A 293 0.46 -4.26 18.57
N ASP A 294 -0.78 -3.95 18.97
CA ASP A 294 -1.92 -4.86 18.86
C ASP A 294 -2.43 -4.90 17.42
N PHE A 295 -1.81 -5.80 16.64
CA PHE A 295 -2.12 -6.09 15.24
C PHE A 295 -2.37 -7.59 15.07
N PRO A 296 -3.64 -8.03 15.14
CA PRO A 296 -4.02 -9.40 14.81
C PRO A 296 -3.64 -9.78 13.36
N MET A 297 -3.61 -11.07 13.08
CA MET A 297 -3.30 -11.55 11.74
C MET A 297 -4.42 -11.21 10.75
N PRO A 298 -4.09 -10.63 9.58
CA PRO A 298 -5.05 -10.37 8.53
C PRO A 298 -5.34 -11.64 7.72
N GLU A 299 -6.60 -11.86 7.35
CA GLU A 299 -7.04 -13.02 6.57
C GLU A 299 -7.87 -12.54 5.37
N LEU A 300 -7.95 -13.34 4.30
CA LEU A 300 -8.74 -12.98 3.12
C LEU A 300 -10.23 -13.23 3.37
N TRP A 301 -11.02 -12.18 3.22
CA TRP A 301 -12.49 -12.21 3.32
C TRP A 301 -13.13 -11.66 2.05
N ARG A 302 -14.34 -12.13 1.75
CA ARG A 302 -15.22 -11.61 0.71
C ARG A 302 -16.46 -10.99 1.34
N TRP A 303 -16.72 -9.75 0.99
CA TRP A 303 -17.96 -9.05 1.29
C TRP A 303 -18.82 -8.92 0.05
N THR A 304 -20.13 -9.07 0.20
CA THR A 304 -21.10 -8.86 -0.87
C THR A 304 -22.18 -7.93 -0.37
N ILE A 305 -22.18 -6.70 -0.87
CA ILE A 305 -23.19 -5.69 -0.61
C ILE A 305 -24.34 -5.92 -1.59
N ASP A 306 -25.51 -6.27 -1.09
CA ASP A 306 -26.74 -6.35 -1.89
C ASP A 306 -27.44 -4.98 -1.89
N LEU A 307 -27.43 -4.32 -3.05
CA LEU A 307 -27.98 -2.98 -3.23
C LEU A 307 -29.51 -2.95 -3.17
N THR A 308 -30.18 -4.10 -3.31
CA THR A 308 -31.64 -4.21 -3.23
C THR A 308 -32.08 -4.44 -1.79
N SER A 309 -31.48 -5.42 -1.10
CA SER A 309 -31.88 -5.76 0.27
C SER A 309 -31.25 -4.86 1.34
N GLY A 310 -30.19 -4.13 1.01
CA GLY A 310 -29.49 -3.27 1.96
C GLY A 310 -28.60 -4.02 2.94
N ARG A 311 -28.21 -5.27 2.64
CA ARG A 311 -27.45 -6.14 3.54
C ARG A 311 -26.07 -6.45 2.97
N VAL A 312 -25.12 -6.67 3.88
CA VAL A 312 -23.79 -7.19 3.54
C VAL A 312 -23.68 -8.63 4.02
N ARG A 313 -23.20 -9.51 3.15
CA ARG A 313 -22.77 -10.86 3.52
C ARG A 313 -21.25 -10.89 3.60
N GLU A 314 -20.71 -11.48 4.66
CA GLU A 314 -19.28 -11.67 4.87
C GLU A 314 -18.91 -13.16 4.83
N GLU A 315 -17.83 -13.52 4.13
CA GLU A 315 -17.35 -14.89 4.00
C GLU A 315 -15.82 -14.92 4.10
N GLN A 316 -15.30 -15.67 5.06
CA GLN A 316 -13.86 -15.95 5.12
C GLN A 316 -13.48 -16.89 3.97
N VAL A 317 -12.52 -16.46 3.16
CA VAL A 317 -12.06 -17.17 1.96
C VAL A 317 -10.91 -18.11 2.30
N ASP A 318 -10.03 -17.67 3.20
CA ASP A 318 -8.82 -18.38 3.61
C ASP A 318 -8.53 -18.07 5.09
N ASP A 319 -7.96 -19.04 5.80
CA ASP A 319 -7.54 -18.92 7.20
C ASP A 319 -6.03 -18.71 7.34
N GLN A 320 -5.28 -18.75 6.23
CA GLN A 320 -3.87 -18.39 6.26
C GLN A 320 -3.69 -16.87 6.29
N ALA A 321 -2.85 -16.43 7.22
CA ALA A 321 -2.52 -15.03 7.40
C ALA A 321 -1.81 -14.45 6.15
N ALA A 322 -2.38 -13.40 5.59
CA ALA A 322 -1.87 -12.76 4.39
C ALA A 322 -2.27 -11.29 4.32
N GLU A 323 -1.41 -10.47 3.71
CA GLU A 323 -1.65 -9.04 3.52
C GLU A 323 -1.07 -8.55 2.18
N PHE A 324 -1.05 -7.23 1.95
CA PHE A 324 -0.68 -6.59 0.70
C PHE A 324 -1.37 -7.20 -0.53
N PRO A 325 -2.72 -7.28 -0.51
CA PRO A 325 -3.47 -7.86 -1.58
C PRO A 325 -3.44 -6.99 -2.84
N ARG A 326 -3.37 -7.66 -3.99
CA ARG A 326 -3.30 -7.01 -5.30
C ARG A 326 -4.07 -7.79 -6.36
N VAL A 327 -4.52 -7.08 -7.38
CA VAL A 327 -4.94 -7.63 -8.67
C VAL A 327 -4.11 -6.96 -9.78
N PRO A 328 -4.10 -7.50 -11.01
CA PRO A 328 -3.59 -6.75 -12.15
C PRO A 328 -4.24 -5.37 -12.24
N ASP A 329 -3.45 -4.30 -12.42
CA ASP A 329 -3.95 -2.92 -12.45
C ASP A 329 -5.05 -2.70 -13.50
N ALA A 330 -5.01 -3.47 -14.60
CA ALA A 330 -6.03 -3.47 -15.65
C ALA A 330 -7.42 -3.93 -15.18
N LEU A 331 -7.53 -4.52 -13.98
CA LEU A 331 -8.76 -5.04 -13.39
C LEU A 331 -9.17 -4.32 -12.10
N VAL A 332 -8.47 -3.27 -11.71
CA VAL A 332 -8.87 -2.45 -10.56
C VAL A 332 -10.28 -1.91 -10.78
N GLY A 333 -11.20 -2.28 -9.91
CA GLY A 333 -12.61 -1.94 -10.00
C GLY A 333 -13.46 -2.80 -10.94
N LEU A 334 -12.87 -3.80 -11.58
CA LEU A 334 -13.52 -4.72 -12.52
C LEU A 334 -13.52 -6.14 -11.97
N LYS A 335 -14.42 -6.97 -12.52
CA LYS A 335 -14.50 -8.39 -12.15
C LYS A 335 -13.17 -9.08 -12.44
N HIS A 336 -12.64 -9.75 -11.42
CA HIS A 336 -11.36 -10.44 -11.48
C HIS A 336 -11.53 -11.90 -11.05
N ARG A 337 -10.67 -12.77 -11.58
CA ARG A 337 -10.55 -14.17 -11.19
C ARG A 337 -9.36 -14.40 -10.28
N TYR A 338 -8.25 -13.73 -10.51
CA TYR A 338 -7.02 -13.91 -9.77
C TYR A 338 -6.77 -12.74 -8.85
N GLY A 339 -6.16 -13.04 -7.71
CA GLY A 339 -5.66 -12.03 -6.79
C GLY A 339 -4.45 -12.57 -6.05
N TYR A 340 -3.56 -11.69 -5.64
CA TYR A 340 -2.27 -12.03 -5.06
C TYR A 340 -2.16 -11.43 -3.67
N MET A 341 -1.49 -12.11 -2.75
CA MET A 341 -1.20 -11.59 -1.42
C MET A 341 0.19 -12.03 -0.99
N MET A 342 0.79 -11.28 -0.08
CA MET A 342 2.00 -11.66 0.62
C MET A 342 1.64 -12.44 1.88
N ALA A 343 2.27 -13.59 2.10
CA ALA A 343 2.09 -14.35 3.34
C ALA A 343 2.62 -13.56 4.55
N VAL A 344 1.87 -13.55 5.65
CA VAL A 344 2.30 -13.01 6.94
C VAL A 344 2.62 -14.19 7.87
N PRO A 345 3.90 -14.45 8.20
CA PRO A 345 4.24 -15.62 9.01
C PRO A 345 3.72 -15.45 10.45
N GLU A 346 2.95 -16.43 10.95
CA GLU A 346 2.38 -16.41 12.31
C GLU A 346 3.42 -16.19 13.42
N ASN A 347 4.66 -16.66 13.22
CA ASN A 347 5.77 -16.57 14.16
C ASN A 347 6.90 -15.66 13.65
N ALA A 348 6.58 -14.63 12.86
CA ALA A 348 7.56 -13.68 12.37
C ALA A 348 8.29 -13.00 13.54
N SER A 349 9.54 -13.37 13.77
CA SER A 349 10.41 -12.74 14.76
C SER A 349 11.37 -11.78 14.07
N TYR A 350 11.35 -10.50 14.48
CA TYR A 350 12.37 -9.52 14.07
C TYR A 350 13.78 -9.93 14.52
N ASP A 351 13.88 -10.72 15.60
CA ASP A 351 15.14 -11.15 16.20
C ASP A 351 15.66 -12.47 15.61
N ASP A 352 14.83 -13.23 14.91
CA ASP A 352 15.20 -14.47 14.20
C ASP A 352 14.59 -14.53 12.80
N PRO A 353 15.06 -13.69 11.85
CA PRO A 353 14.55 -13.69 10.48
C PRO A 353 14.81 -15.01 9.74
N MET A 354 15.81 -15.81 10.15
CA MET A 354 16.11 -17.11 9.55
C MET A 354 15.05 -18.19 9.84
N SER A 355 14.25 -18.00 10.89
CA SER A 355 13.13 -18.89 11.21
C SER A 355 11.95 -18.76 10.23
N GLN A 356 11.86 -17.63 9.53
CA GLN A 356 10.73 -17.29 8.67
C GLN A 356 10.87 -17.91 7.27
N VAL A 357 9.73 -18.19 6.63
CA VAL A 357 9.66 -18.61 5.23
C VAL A 357 8.65 -17.70 4.55
N GLY A 358 9.13 -16.82 3.69
CA GLY A 358 8.27 -15.93 2.92
C GLY A 358 7.58 -16.65 1.77
N ALA A 359 6.36 -16.22 1.47
CA ALA A 359 5.60 -16.73 0.35
C ALA A 359 4.71 -15.64 -0.29
N ILE A 360 4.35 -15.87 -1.55
CA ILE A 360 3.35 -15.10 -2.28
C ILE A 360 2.22 -16.04 -2.66
N TYR A 361 1.01 -15.68 -2.28
CA TYR A 361 -0.21 -16.44 -2.54
C TYR A 361 -0.89 -15.92 -3.80
N LYS A 362 -1.43 -16.83 -4.60
CA LYS A 362 -2.36 -16.55 -5.70
C LYS A 362 -3.66 -17.28 -5.44
N TYR A 363 -4.75 -16.53 -5.47
CA TYR A 363 -6.10 -17.03 -5.31
C TYR A 363 -6.79 -17.12 -6.66
N ASP A 364 -7.29 -18.30 -7.04
CA ASP A 364 -8.20 -18.49 -8.18
C ASP A 364 -9.64 -18.46 -7.64
N ARG A 365 -10.31 -17.32 -7.76
CA ARG A 365 -11.64 -17.06 -7.19
C ARG A 365 -12.77 -17.79 -7.91
N VAL A 366 -12.51 -18.34 -9.10
CA VAL A 366 -13.48 -19.18 -9.81
C VAL A 366 -13.35 -20.63 -9.35
N ARG A 367 -12.13 -21.12 -9.12
CA ARG A 367 -11.89 -22.50 -8.65
C ARG A 367 -11.94 -22.66 -7.14
N GLY A 368 -11.81 -21.57 -6.38
CA GLY A 368 -11.75 -21.60 -4.91
C GLY A 368 -10.46 -22.21 -4.40
N THR A 369 -9.34 -22.01 -5.11
CA THR A 369 -8.04 -22.61 -4.78
C THR A 369 -6.97 -21.55 -4.58
N ARG A 370 -5.99 -21.85 -3.73
CA ARG A 370 -4.77 -21.06 -3.55
C ARG A 370 -3.55 -21.85 -4.05
N THR A 371 -2.61 -21.15 -4.67
CA THR A 371 -1.28 -21.65 -5.06
C THR A 371 -0.21 -20.67 -4.61
N ASP A 372 0.96 -21.17 -4.22
CA ASP A 372 1.95 -20.37 -3.50
C ASP A 372 3.33 -20.43 -4.18
N ILE A 373 4.00 -19.27 -4.28
CA ILE A 373 5.45 -19.19 -4.48
C ILE A 373 6.09 -19.18 -3.09
N THR A 374 6.96 -20.15 -2.79
CA THR A 374 7.71 -20.20 -1.52
C THR A 374 9.18 -19.85 -1.76
N LEU A 375 9.73 -18.87 -1.02
CA LEU A 375 11.05 -18.27 -1.28
C LEU A 375 12.21 -18.92 -0.50
N GLY A 376 11.90 -19.88 0.38
CA GLY A 376 12.87 -20.55 1.25
C GLY A 376 13.07 -19.85 2.60
N ARG A 377 13.84 -20.49 3.49
CA ARG A 377 14.09 -19.97 4.84
C ARG A 377 14.91 -18.68 4.81
N GLY A 378 14.51 -17.70 5.62
CA GLY A 378 15.17 -16.40 5.72
C GLY A 378 14.94 -15.49 4.52
N CYS A 379 14.15 -15.91 3.53
CA CYS A 379 13.80 -15.11 2.37
C CYS A 379 12.40 -14.53 2.53
N ILE A 380 12.30 -13.21 2.64
CA ILE A 380 11.05 -12.51 2.96
C ILE A 380 10.75 -11.48 1.84
N PRO A 381 9.62 -11.62 1.13
CA PRO A 381 9.24 -10.67 0.08
C PRO A 381 8.70 -9.38 0.70
N GLY A 382 8.73 -8.30 -0.07
CA GLY A 382 7.79 -7.18 0.12
C GLY A 382 6.51 -7.41 -0.68
N GLU A 383 5.64 -6.39 -0.72
CA GLU A 383 4.43 -6.42 -1.55
C GLU A 383 4.73 -6.86 -3.00
N PRO A 384 4.04 -7.91 -3.51
CA PRO A 384 4.16 -8.31 -4.90
C PRO A 384 3.34 -7.39 -5.79
N VAL A 385 3.93 -6.93 -6.89
CA VAL A 385 3.26 -6.11 -7.91
C VAL A 385 3.17 -6.88 -9.21
N PHE A 386 2.05 -6.73 -9.93
CA PHE A 386 1.83 -7.37 -11.22
C PHE A 386 2.18 -6.44 -12.38
N ALA A 387 2.89 -6.96 -13.39
CA ALA A 387 3.04 -6.32 -14.69
C ALA A 387 2.53 -7.27 -15.80
N PRO A 388 1.63 -6.82 -16.69
CA PRO A 388 1.11 -7.67 -17.76
C PRO A 388 2.19 -8.01 -18.78
N ALA A 389 2.12 -9.22 -19.35
CA ALA A 389 2.94 -9.61 -20.49
C ALA A 389 2.41 -8.97 -21.79
N GLU A 390 3.30 -8.65 -22.74
CA GLU A 390 2.90 -8.13 -24.04
C GLU A 390 2.13 -9.20 -24.83
N GLY A 391 0.91 -8.87 -25.26
CA GLY A 391 0.05 -9.81 -25.97
C GLY A 391 -0.56 -10.92 -25.10
N GLY A 392 -0.44 -10.81 -23.77
CA GLY A 392 -1.14 -11.68 -22.82
C GLY A 392 -2.65 -11.68 -23.04
N SER A 393 -3.29 -12.84 -22.83
CA SER A 393 -4.71 -13.05 -23.10
C SER A 393 -5.51 -13.52 -21.88
N ALA A 394 -4.84 -14.18 -20.93
CA ALA A 394 -5.37 -14.50 -19.62
C ALA A 394 -5.07 -13.39 -18.62
N GLU A 395 -5.88 -13.32 -17.57
CA GLU A 395 -5.76 -12.32 -16.51
C GLU A 395 -4.42 -12.39 -15.76
N ASP A 396 -3.82 -13.57 -15.66
CA ASP A 396 -2.54 -13.85 -15.00
C ASP A 396 -1.37 -13.99 -15.99
N ASP A 397 -1.55 -13.66 -17.27
CA ASP A 397 -0.47 -13.62 -18.26
C ASP A 397 0.42 -12.40 -17.99
N GLY A 398 1.43 -12.59 -17.16
CA GLY A 398 2.33 -11.53 -16.75
C GLY A 398 3.30 -11.96 -15.67
N TYR A 399 3.80 -10.95 -14.96
CA TYR A 399 4.91 -11.12 -14.03
C TYR A 399 4.54 -10.58 -12.65
N LEU A 400 4.86 -11.35 -11.61
CA LEU A 400 4.89 -10.85 -10.24
C LEU A 400 6.31 -10.40 -9.93
N MET A 401 6.44 -9.18 -9.41
CA MET A 401 7.71 -8.58 -9.07
C MET A 401 7.72 -8.05 -7.64
N THR A 402 8.84 -8.25 -6.94
CA THR A 402 9.02 -7.76 -5.56
C THR A 402 10.51 -7.68 -5.20
N PHE A 403 10.81 -6.95 -4.13
CA PHE A 403 12.11 -7.07 -3.45
C PHE A 403 12.03 -8.18 -2.41
N VAL A 404 12.97 -9.11 -2.44
CA VAL A 404 13.10 -10.20 -1.46
C VAL A 404 14.35 -9.97 -0.64
N TYR A 405 14.18 -9.82 0.68
CA TYR A 405 15.29 -9.79 1.64
C TYR A 405 15.78 -11.20 1.92
N ASP A 406 17.10 -11.40 1.94
CA ASP A 406 17.76 -12.66 2.28
C ASP A 406 18.56 -12.49 3.57
N ALA A 407 18.02 -13.02 4.66
CA ALA A 407 18.60 -12.93 5.99
C ALA A 407 19.94 -13.67 6.15
N SER A 408 20.25 -14.62 5.26
CA SER A 408 21.49 -15.39 5.35
C SER A 408 22.72 -14.60 4.90
N THR A 409 22.50 -13.61 4.03
CA THR A 409 23.55 -12.75 3.48
C THR A 409 23.38 -11.28 3.87
N ASP A 410 22.26 -10.93 4.51
CA ASP A 410 21.86 -9.56 4.83
C ASP A 410 21.82 -8.66 3.58
N THR A 411 21.32 -9.20 2.47
CA THR A 411 21.18 -8.52 1.17
C THR A 411 19.75 -8.65 0.63
N SER A 412 19.48 -8.09 -0.55
CA SER A 412 18.17 -8.23 -1.18
C SER A 412 18.30 -8.53 -2.66
N ARG A 413 17.24 -9.07 -3.24
CA ARG A 413 17.12 -9.33 -4.68
C ARG A 413 15.83 -8.73 -5.19
N TYR A 414 15.85 -8.11 -6.36
CA TYR A 414 14.64 -7.89 -7.15
C TYR A 414 14.33 -9.19 -7.87
N MET A 415 13.14 -9.74 -7.67
CA MET A 415 12.74 -11.01 -8.27
C MET A 415 11.54 -10.81 -9.19
N VAL A 416 11.57 -11.49 -10.34
CA VAL A 416 10.50 -11.52 -11.34
C VAL A 416 10.06 -12.96 -11.52
N PHE A 417 8.80 -13.25 -11.20
CA PHE A 417 8.16 -14.56 -11.33
C PHE A 417 7.14 -14.54 -12.46
N ASP A 418 6.95 -15.68 -13.10
CA ASP A 418 5.81 -15.89 -14.01
C ASP A 418 4.53 -16.08 -13.17
N ALA A 419 3.59 -15.15 -13.29
CA ALA A 419 2.38 -15.10 -12.49
C ALA A 419 1.39 -16.24 -12.81
N SER A 420 1.50 -16.85 -13.99
CA SER A 420 0.65 -17.96 -14.43
C SER A 420 1.09 -19.28 -13.80
N THR A 421 2.41 -19.52 -13.77
CA THR A 421 2.98 -20.79 -13.30
C THR A 421 3.05 -20.90 -11.78
N MET A 422 3.17 -19.75 -11.08
CA MET A 422 3.45 -19.71 -9.64
C MET A 422 4.66 -20.56 -9.22
N SER A 423 5.64 -20.71 -10.11
CA SER A 423 6.89 -21.43 -9.81
C SER A 423 7.73 -20.69 -8.78
N SER A 424 8.29 -21.40 -7.80
CA SER A 424 9.30 -20.83 -6.89
C SER A 424 10.61 -20.45 -7.58
N ASP A 425 10.86 -20.96 -8.79
CA ASP A 425 12.01 -20.54 -9.60
C ASP A 425 11.65 -19.26 -10.37
N PRO A 426 12.29 -18.11 -10.07
CA PRO A 426 12.01 -16.86 -10.78
C PRO A 426 12.51 -16.92 -12.23
N VAL A 427 11.84 -16.17 -13.10
CA VAL A 427 12.26 -15.94 -14.50
C VAL A 427 13.60 -15.18 -14.52
N ALA A 428 13.74 -14.21 -13.61
CA ALA A 428 14.97 -13.48 -13.39
C ALA A 428 15.08 -12.96 -11.96
N SER A 429 16.30 -12.75 -11.51
CA SER A 429 16.60 -11.99 -10.29
C SER A 429 17.76 -11.03 -10.50
N VAL A 430 17.75 -9.92 -9.77
CA VAL A 430 18.81 -8.92 -9.78
C VAL A 430 19.35 -8.74 -8.36
N ASP A 431 20.66 -8.86 -8.18
CA ASP A 431 21.31 -8.74 -6.88
C ASP A 431 21.40 -7.26 -6.46
N LEU A 432 20.92 -6.97 -5.25
CA LEU A 432 20.78 -5.61 -4.71
C LEU A 432 21.43 -5.51 -3.31
N PRO A 433 21.77 -4.29 -2.85
CA PRO A 433 22.10 -4.10 -1.44
C PRO A 433 20.90 -4.45 -0.55
N ARG A 434 21.12 -4.51 0.76
CA ARG A 434 20.01 -4.64 1.72
C ARG A 434 18.98 -3.55 1.50
N ILE A 435 17.73 -3.95 1.34
CA ILE A 435 16.58 -3.06 1.30
C ILE A 435 15.72 -3.34 2.53
N PRO A 436 15.54 -2.38 3.44
CA PRO A 436 14.68 -2.56 4.60
C PRO A 436 13.25 -2.93 4.20
N PHE A 437 12.51 -3.53 5.12
CA PHE A 437 11.06 -3.69 4.92
C PHE A 437 10.44 -2.31 4.67
N GLY A 438 9.53 -2.27 3.70
CA GLY A 438 8.78 -1.07 3.38
C GLY A 438 7.30 -1.40 3.34
N PHE A 439 6.54 -0.52 2.70
CA PHE A 439 5.11 -0.65 2.54
C PHE A 439 4.82 -0.93 1.07
N HIS A 440 4.25 0.03 0.35
CA HIS A 440 3.69 -0.24 -0.96
C HIS A 440 4.60 0.13 -2.13
N GLY A 441 4.48 -0.63 -3.21
CA GLY A 441 5.16 -0.39 -4.48
C GLY A 441 4.24 -0.43 -5.69
N SER A 442 4.77 0.04 -6.81
CA SER A 442 4.10 0.03 -8.10
C SER A 442 5.09 -0.29 -9.21
N TRP A 443 4.59 -0.96 -10.26
CA TRP A 443 5.21 -0.99 -11.56
C TRP A 443 4.75 0.26 -12.30
N ILE A 444 5.69 1.11 -12.70
CA ILE A 444 5.42 2.36 -13.41
C ILE A 444 5.98 2.20 -14.82
N PRO A 445 5.14 1.92 -15.84
CA PRO A 445 5.57 1.82 -17.22
C PRO A 445 6.17 3.14 -17.72
N SER A 446 7.15 3.05 -18.62
CA SER A 446 7.74 4.24 -19.28
C SER A 446 6.72 5.01 -20.13
N SER A 447 5.63 4.37 -20.55
CA SER A 447 4.51 5.07 -21.21
C SER A 447 3.73 6.00 -20.28
N VAL A 448 3.76 5.77 -18.96
CA VAL A 448 3.11 6.64 -17.96
C VAL A 448 4.04 7.76 -17.53
N VAL A 449 5.32 7.44 -17.29
CA VAL A 449 6.34 8.42 -16.94
C VAL A 449 7.64 8.11 -17.70
N PRO A 450 7.91 8.87 -18.79
CA PRO A 450 9.07 8.66 -19.65
C PRO A 450 10.43 8.72 -18.95
#